data_AF-M0MQ85-F1
#
_entry.id   AF-M0MQ85-F1
#
_cell.length_a   1.000
_cell.length_b   1.000
_cell.length_c   1.000
_cell.angle_alpha   90.00
_cell.angle_beta   90.00
_cell.angle_gamma   90.00
#
_symmetry.space_group_name_H-M   'P 1'
#
loop_
_entity.id
_entity.type
_entity.pdbx_description
1 polymer ?
#
loop_
_entity_poly.entity_id
_entity_poly.type
_entity_poly.pdbx_seq_one_letter_code
_entity_poly.pdbx_strand_id
1 'polypeptide(L)'
;MNQSLWNGGVDLYSGSGTDIEVVFDKGENRKRAVQTLKWLQEMDELGPKASGWEWGDCTNALIQNQLVGWAGLGGLAIQEIQANRPDCTNALIQNQLVGWAGLGGLAIQEIQANRPDLTSKFTPAPYPVASGQDPSQWWSYFEGIYAYKKADNVKGGKEFIKFFMQSDYYFKYLRETAPFSFPTSKKGIQDERYRKAEIYNAVPKFLDVVESNWDQMAPVLNTGDNGKPNALAANAYSQQLYGQAASELLYGNRSPEETVDWLAKQLRNL
;
A
#
# COMPACT_ATOMS: atom_id res chain seq x y z
N MET A 1 -8.61 3.10 4.28
CA MET A 1 -9.51 2.25 5.09
C MET A 1 -9.16 0.77 5.06
N ASN A 2 -9.16 0.06 3.91
CA ASN A 2 -8.90 -1.40 3.88
C ASN A 2 -7.60 -1.81 4.60
N GLN A 3 -6.48 -1.12 4.29
CA GLN A 3 -5.20 -1.29 5.00
C GLN A 3 -5.29 -1.06 6.51
N SER A 4 -6.02 -0.03 6.92
CA SER A 4 -6.18 0.33 8.33
C SER A 4 -6.98 -0.72 9.08
N LEU A 5 -8.06 -1.25 8.48
CA LEU A 5 -8.84 -2.35 9.06
C LEU A 5 -7.99 -3.60 9.22
N TRP A 6 -7.26 -3.99 8.17
CA TRP A 6 -6.32 -5.11 8.22
C TRP A 6 -5.32 -4.95 9.37
N ASN A 7 -4.61 -3.83 9.43
CA ASN A 7 -3.62 -3.59 10.49
C ASN A 7 -4.25 -3.40 11.87
N GLY A 8 -5.54 -3.09 11.92
CA GLY A 8 -6.32 -3.12 13.15
C GLY A 8 -6.60 -4.53 13.68
N GLY A 9 -6.11 -5.58 13.01
CA GLY A 9 -6.39 -6.98 13.31
C GLY A 9 -7.83 -7.36 13.00
N VAL A 10 -8.46 -6.70 12.03
CA VAL A 10 -9.84 -6.97 11.64
C VAL A 10 -9.84 -8.06 10.57
N ASP A 11 -10.45 -9.20 10.88
CA ASP A 11 -10.74 -10.19 9.84
C ASP A 11 -11.90 -9.68 8.99
N LEU A 12 -11.59 -9.30 7.75
CA LEU A 12 -12.58 -8.80 6.80
C LEU A 12 -13.50 -9.90 6.30
N TYR A 13 -12.89 -11.07 6.07
CA TYR A 13 -13.50 -12.21 5.43
C TYR A 13 -13.11 -13.50 6.17
N SER A 14 -13.92 -14.54 6.02
CA SER A 14 -13.57 -15.91 6.40
C SER A 14 -13.96 -16.89 5.31
N GLY A 15 -13.34 -18.07 5.30
CA GLY A 15 -13.63 -19.12 4.33
C GLY A 15 -12.70 -19.06 3.12
N SER A 16 -13.00 -19.82 2.06
CA SER A 16 -12.13 -19.86 0.88
C SER A 16 -12.83 -20.20 -0.42
N GLY A 17 -12.22 -19.82 -1.55
CA GLY A 17 -12.77 -20.10 -2.87
C GLY A 17 -14.05 -19.31 -3.12
N THR A 18 -15.16 -20.01 -3.38
CA THR A 18 -16.50 -19.40 -3.52
C THR A 18 -17.23 -19.26 -2.19
N ASP A 19 -16.75 -19.91 -1.13
CA ASP A 19 -17.39 -19.95 0.18
C ASP A 19 -16.76 -18.90 1.09
N ILE A 20 -16.76 -17.64 0.63
CA ILE A 20 -16.26 -16.49 1.38
C ILE A 20 -17.42 -15.79 2.07
N GLU A 21 -17.28 -15.55 3.38
CA GLU A 21 -18.24 -14.77 4.17
C GLU A 21 -17.64 -13.43 4.61
N VAL A 22 -18.49 -12.40 4.70
CA VAL A 22 -18.18 -11.12 5.35
C VAL A 22 -18.39 -11.25 6.86
N VAL A 23 -17.30 -11.06 7.63
CA VAL A 23 -17.30 -11.30 9.08
C VAL A 23 -16.87 -10.11 9.95
N PHE A 24 -16.36 -9.03 9.35
CA PHE A 24 -15.82 -7.91 10.14
C PHE A 24 -16.83 -7.15 10.98
N ASP A 25 -18.11 -7.26 10.68
CA ASP A 25 -19.20 -6.62 11.40
C ASP A 25 -19.77 -7.49 12.54
N LYS A 26 -19.14 -8.63 12.84
CA LYS A 26 -19.56 -9.59 13.88
C LYS A 26 -18.63 -9.56 15.11
N GLY A 27 -19.20 -9.70 16.31
CA GLY A 27 -18.46 -9.98 17.56
C GLY A 27 -17.28 -9.05 17.85
N GLU A 28 -16.13 -9.63 18.22
CA GLU A 28 -14.88 -8.90 18.48
C GLU A 28 -14.31 -8.22 17.23
N ASN A 29 -14.52 -8.80 16.04
CA ASN A 29 -14.11 -8.17 14.79
C ASN A 29 -14.83 -6.83 14.57
N ARG A 30 -16.12 -6.75 14.91
CA ARG A 30 -16.87 -5.48 14.86
C ARG A 30 -16.24 -4.42 15.76
N LYS A 31 -15.90 -4.80 17.00
CA LYS A 31 -15.32 -3.86 17.97
C LYS A 31 -14.00 -3.31 17.46
N ARG A 32 -13.12 -4.17 16.92
CA ARG A 32 -11.85 -3.77 16.31
C ARG A 32 -12.08 -2.87 15.09
N ALA A 33 -13.02 -3.22 14.21
CA ALA A 33 -13.34 -2.41 13.04
C ALA A 33 -13.80 -1.00 13.44
N VAL A 34 -14.74 -0.90 14.39
CA VAL A 34 -15.22 0.39 14.91
C VAL A 34 -14.10 1.18 15.56
N GLN A 35 -13.23 0.54 16.36
CA GLN A 35 -12.08 1.20 16.97
C GLN A 35 -11.13 1.77 15.91
N THR A 36 -10.82 1.00 14.87
CA THR A 36 -9.99 1.46 13.76
C THR A 36 -10.63 2.63 13.02
N LEU A 37 -11.95 2.60 12.78
CA LEU A 37 -12.63 3.69 12.09
C LEU A 37 -12.71 4.97 12.95
N LYS A 38 -12.86 4.85 14.27
CA LYS A 38 -12.76 5.99 15.21
C LYS A 38 -11.37 6.62 15.14
N TRP A 39 -10.34 5.79 15.22
CA TRP A 39 -8.96 6.26 15.07
C TRP A 39 -8.72 6.96 13.73
N LEU A 40 -9.27 6.44 12.62
CA LEU A 40 -9.16 7.11 11.32
C LEU A 40 -9.84 8.49 11.30
N GLN A 41 -11.00 8.65 11.94
CA GLN A 41 -11.64 9.96 12.06
C GLN A 41 -10.79 10.93 12.89
N GLU A 42 -10.27 10.48 14.04
CA GLU A 42 -9.36 11.28 14.88
C GLU A 42 -8.11 11.71 14.12
N MET A 43 -7.57 10.84 13.24
CA MET A 43 -6.41 11.20 12.40
C MET A 43 -6.75 12.20 11.29
N ASP A 44 -7.95 12.15 10.70
CA ASP A 44 -8.38 13.13 9.68
C ASP A 44 -8.53 14.54 10.27
N GLU A 45 -8.81 14.68 11.57
CA GLU A 45 -8.82 15.98 12.26
C GLU A 45 -7.42 16.64 12.32
N LEU A 46 -6.36 15.85 12.24
CA LEU A 46 -4.97 16.32 12.32
C LEU A 46 -4.35 16.57 10.94
N GLY A 47 -5.00 16.11 9.87
CA GLY A 47 -4.49 16.17 8.51
C GLY A 47 -5.18 17.22 7.63
N PRO A 48 -4.63 17.50 6.43
CA PRO A 48 -5.34 18.27 5.43
C PRO A 48 -6.59 17.52 4.97
N LYS A 49 -7.61 18.26 4.52
CA LYS A 49 -8.78 17.67 3.86
C LYS A 49 -8.36 17.14 2.49
N ALA A 50 -8.03 15.85 2.45
CA ALA A 50 -7.41 15.17 1.32
C ALA A 50 -8.42 14.40 0.45
N SER A 51 -9.72 14.75 0.51
CA SER A 51 -10.73 14.15 -0.36
C SER A 51 -10.37 14.39 -1.83
N GLY A 52 -10.27 13.32 -2.61
CA GLY A 52 -9.88 13.38 -4.02
C GLY A 52 -8.39 13.59 -4.28
N TRP A 53 -7.54 13.54 -3.25
CA TRP A 53 -6.10 13.53 -3.45
C TRP A 53 -5.65 12.21 -4.08
N GLU A 54 -4.72 12.33 -5.01
CA GLU A 54 -3.98 11.20 -5.57
C GLU A 54 -2.60 11.09 -4.91
N TRP A 55 -1.85 10.07 -5.32
CA TRP A 55 -0.50 9.82 -4.82
C TRP A 55 0.42 11.04 -4.96
N GLY A 56 0.33 11.73 -6.09
CA GLY A 56 1.10 12.94 -6.37
C GLY A 56 0.80 14.10 -5.42
N ASP A 57 -0.46 14.27 -5.01
CA ASP A 57 -0.87 15.31 -4.07
C ASP A 57 -0.30 15.06 -2.67
N CYS A 58 -0.27 13.80 -2.24
CA CYS A 58 0.34 13.40 -0.97
C CYS A 58 1.86 13.68 -0.95
N THR A 59 2.57 13.30 -2.02
CA THR A 59 4.00 13.62 -2.19
C THR A 59 4.22 15.13 -2.17
N ASN A 60 3.41 15.89 -2.92
CA ASN A 60 3.53 17.35 -2.96
C ASN A 60 3.32 17.99 -1.59
N ALA A 61 2.30 17.55 -0.86
CA ALA A 61 2.03 18.03 0.50
C ALA A 61 3.20 17.73 1.44
N LEU A 62 3.85 16.57 1.32
CA LEU A 62 5.08 16.26 2.06
C LEU A 62 6.24 17.18 1.68
N ILE A 63 6.49 17.39 0.38
CA ILE A 63 7.55 18.27 -0.14
C ILE A 63 7.35 19.72 0.37
N GLN A 64 6.09 20.17 0.41
CA GLN A 64 5.66 21.49 0.88
C GLN A 64 5.56 21.60 2.42
N ASN A 65 5.98 20.57 3.16
CA ASN A 65 5.89 20.50 4.64
C ASN A 65 4.47 20.69 5.19
N GLN A 66 3.44 20.36 4.41
CA GLN A 66 2.05 20.29 4.87
C GLN A 66 1.75 18.98 5.60
N LEU A 67 2.61 17.97 5.44
CA LEU A 67 2.57 16.70 6.14
C LEU A 67 3.89 16.47 6.87
N VAL A 68 3.82 15.90 8.07
CA VAL A 68 5.00 15.44 8.84
C VAL A 68 5.26 13.94 8.67
N GLY A 69 4.33 13.22 8.05
CA GLY A 69 4.44 11.78 7.77
C GLY A 69 3.38 11.35 6.76
N TRP A 70 3.65 10.27 6.04
CA TRP A 70 2.75 9.72 5.04
C TRP A 70 2.75 8.19 5.08
N ALA A 71 1.56 7.60 5.09
CA ALA A 71 1.34 6.17 5.05
C ALA A 71 0.68 5.81 3.72
N GLY A 72 1.43 5.17 2.82
CA GLY A 72 1.02 4.88 1.45
C GLY A 72 1.56 3.52 0.98
N LEU A 73 0.74 2.72 0.30
CA LEU A 73 1.13 1.41 -0.22
C LEU A 73 1.52 1.48 -1.69
N GLY A 74 2.68 0.91 -2.03
CA GLY A 74 3.14 0.92 -3.42
C GLY A 74 3.79 2.26 -3.79
N GLY A 75 4.58 2.22 -4.85
CA GLY A 75 5.37 3.37 -5.29
C GLY A 75 4.80 4.12 -6.49
N LEU A 76 3.51 4.05 -6.83
CA LEU A 76 3.04 4.74 -8.03
C LEU A 76 2.64 6.19 -7.74
N ALA A 77 3.47 7.14 -8.17
CA ALA A 77 3.17 8.56 -8.25
C ALA A 77 4.01 9.20 -9.37
N ILE A 78 3.47 10.15 -10.13
CA ILE A 78 4.25 11.06 -11.00
C ILE A 78 4.83 10.47 -12.31
N GLN A 79 3.94 10.27 -13.31
CA GLN A 79 4.26 10.70 -14.69
C GLN A 79 3.53 12.01 -15.06
N GLU A 80 2.47 12.40 -14.33
CA GLU A 80 1.64 13.58 -14.66
C GLU A 80 2.14 14.92 -14.10
N ILE A 81 2.96 14.94 -13.04
CA ILE A 81 3.45 16.21 -12.45
C ILE A 81 4.53 16.86 -13.31
N GLN A 82 5.38 16.07 -13.97
CA GLN A 82 6.38 16.59 -14.91
C GLN A 82 5.75 17.24 -16.15
N ALA A 83 4.52 16.89 -16.50
CA ALA A 83 3.82 17.46 -17.65
C ALA A 83 3.15 18.81 -17.34
N ASN A 84 2.74 19.07 -16.08
CA ASN A 84 1.69 20.07 -15.84
C ASN A 84 2.01 21.23 -14.88
N ARG A 85 2.99 21.17 -13.96
CA ARG A 85 3.19 22.25 -12.95
C ARG A 85 4.64 22.47 -12.47
N PRO A 86 5.48 23.22 -13.23
CA PRO A 86 6.86 23.55 -12.85
C PRO A 86 7.01 24.68 -11.82
N ASP A 87 5.91 25.25 -11.30
CA ASP A 87 5.88 26.51 -10.55
C ASP A 87 5.71 26.38 -9.02
N CYS A 88 5.53 25.17 -8.47
CA CYS A 88 5.33 24.97 -7.04
C CYS A 88 6.66 24.84 -6.26
N THR A 89 7.47 25.91 -6.21
CA THR A 89 8.57 25.99 -5.24
C THR A 89 8.69 27.40 -4.69
N ASN A 90 8.16 27.64 -3.49
CA ASN A 90 8.69 28.57 -2.47
C ASN A 90 7.71 28.69 -1.30
N ALA A 91 7.96 27.99 -0.19
CA ALA A 91 7.90 28.54 1.17
C ALA A 91 8.14 27.46 2.25
N LEU A 92 8.92 27.88 3.24
CA LEU A 92 8.95 27.48 4.66
C LEU A 92 9.80 26.27 5.13
N ILE A 93 10.71 26.64 6.03
CA ILE A 93 11.67 25.87 6.83
C ILE A 93 11.02 25.56 8.18
N GLN A 94 10.98 24.30 8.62
CA GLN A 94 11.35 23.80 9.97
C GLN A 94 11.28 22.26 10.03
N ASN A 95 12.12 21.67 10.90
CA ASN A 95 12.43 20.24 11.06
C ASN A 95 11.27 19.38 11.60
N GLN A 96 10.37 18.84 10.77
CA GLN A 96 9.59 17.65 11.15
C GLN A 96 9.36 16.73 9.97
N LEU A 97 9.97 15.54 9.99
CA LEU A 97 9.51 14.42 9.17
C LEU A 97 9.69 13.15 10.00
N VAL A 98 8.56 12.54 10.37
CA VAL A 98 8.44 11.40 11.28
C VAL A 98 7.64 10.32 10.57
N GLY A 99 8.37 9.44 9.89
CA GLY A 99 7.88 8.13 9.48
C GLY A 99 7.21 8.08 8.10
N TRP A 100 7.62 7.06 7.34
CA TRP A 100 6.88 6.58 6.18
C TRP A 100 6.50 5.13 6.37
N ALA A 101 5.24 4.87 6.09
CA ALA A 101 4.64 3.56 6.15
C ALA A 101 4.22 3.15 4.74
N GLY A 102 5.16 2.57 4.00
CA GLY A 102 4.93 2.17 2.63
C GLY A 102 6.01 1.26 2.08
N LEU A 103 5.71 0.62 0.95
CA LEU A 103 6.61 -0.29 0.24
C LEU A 103 6.66 0.16 -1.22
N GLY A 104 7.65 0.98 -1.58
CA GLY A 104 7.99 1.36 -2.95
C GLY A 104 9.20 2.30 -2.99
N GLY A 105 10.06 2.20 -4.02
CA GLY A 105 11.25 3.05 -4.12
C GLY A 105 10.96 4.45 -4.66
N LEU A 106 9.82 4.69 -5.30
CA LEU A 106 9.57 5.98 -5.94
C LEU A 106 9.53 7.18 -5.00
N ALA A 107 8.89 7.07 -3.84
CA ALA A 107 8.89 8.16 -2.85
C ALA A 107 10.32 8.52 -2.39
N ILE A 108 11.22 7.54 -2.33
CA ILE A 108 12.64 7.78 -2.03
C ILE A 108 13.28 8.62 -3.15
N GLN A 109 13.00 8.30 -4.41
CA GLN A 109 13.49 9.10 -5.53
C GLN A 109 12.92 10.52 -5.53
N GLU A 110 11.63 10.66 -5.25
CA GLU A 110 10.97 11.97 -5.26
C GLU A 110 11.53 12.87 -4.17
N ILE A 111 11.75 12.33 -2.98
CA ILE A 111 12.43 13.04 -1.89
C ILE A 111 13.87 13.33 -2.30
N GLN A 112 14.61 12.38 -2.88
CA GLN A 112 15.99 12.61 -3.31
C GLN A 112 16.10 13.69 -4.40
N ALA A 113 15.14 13.74 -5.33
CA ALA A 113 15.13 14.70 -6.44
C ALA A 113 14.72 16.11 -5.98
N ASN A 114 13.75 16.22 -5.05
CA ASN A 114 13.13 17.51 -4.70
C ASN A 114 13.56 18.04 -3.32
N ARG A 115 13.91 17.15 -2.38
CA ARG A 115 14.31 17.44 -0.99
C ARG A 115 15.45 16.52 -0.53
N PRO A 116 16.63 16.56 -1.19
CA PRO A 116 17.76 15.70 -0.83
C PRO A 116 18.21 15.88 0.63
N ASP A 117 17.93 17.04 1.23
CA ASP A 117 18.16 17.34 2.65
C ASP A 117 17.32 16.48 3.63
N LEU A 118 16.20 15.93 3.16
CA LEU A 118 15.30 15.06 3.93
C LEU A 118 15.60 13.58 3.74
N THR A 119 16.31 13.20 2.68
CA THR A 119 16.54 11.80 2.31
C THR A 119 17.25 11.03 3.43
N SER A 120 18.29 11.62 4.03
CA SER A 120 19.06 11.02 5.13
C SER A 120 18.33 11.05 6.49
N LYS A 121 17.24 11.82 6.60
CA LYS A 121 16.41 11.90 7.81
C LYS A 121 15.23 10.93 7.77
N PHE A 122 14.98 10.33 6.60
CA PHE A 122 13.87 9.43 6.39
C PHE A 122 14.12 8.08 7.06
N THR A 123 13.15 7.62 7.83
CA THR A 123 13.19 6.29 8.46
C THR A 123 11.93 5.52 8.06
N PRO A 124 12.08 4.37 7.38
CA PRO A 124 10.96 3.47 7.15
C PRO A 124 10.39 3.00 8.49
N ALA A 125 9.06 3.01 8.61
CA ALA A 125 8.35 2.59 9.80
C ALA A 125 7.19 1.65 9.43
N PRO A 126 6.74 0.80 10.36
CA PRO A 126 5.49 0.08 10.19
C PRO A 126 4.30 1.02 10.01
N TYR A 127 3.25 0.49 9.40
CA TYR A 127 2.01 1.24 9.21
C TYR A 127 1.35 1.54 10.57
N PRO A 128 0.90 2.78 10.81
CA PRO A 128 0.31 3.15 12.09
C PRO A 128 -1.04 2.45 12.31
N VAL A 129 -1.33 2.14 13.57
CA VAL A 129 -2.55 1.46 14.01
C VAL A 129 -3.11 2.13 15.25
N ALA A 130 -4.39 1.87 15.57
CA ALA A 130 -4.97 2.37 16.81
C ALA A 130 -4.26 1.74 18.03
N SER A 131 -4.25 2.46 19.15
CA SER A 131 -3.61 1.97 20.38
C SER A 131 -4.15 0.59 20.79
N GLY A 132 -3.24 -0.33 21.10
CA GLY A 132 -3.57 -1.71 21.46
C GLY A 132 -3.83 -2.66 20.28
N GLN A 133 -3.68 -2.20 19.04
CA GLN A 133 -3.71 -3.05 17.83
C GLN A 133 -2.30 -3.46 17.39
N ASP A 134 -2.20 -4.49 16.54
CA ASP A 134 -0.93 -5.07 16.09
C ASP A 134 -0.51 -4.52 14.70
N PRO A 135 0.55 -3.70 14.61
CA PRO A 135 1.04 -3.16 13.34
C PRO A 135 1.86 -4.17 12.51
N SER A 136 1.89 -5.45 12.90
CA SER A 136 2.66 -6.49 12.20
C SER A 136 2.06 -6.92 10.86
N GLN A 137 0.82 -6.54 10.56
CA GLN A 137 0.19 -6.91 9.29
C GLN A 137 0.52 -5.90 8.18
N TRP A 138 0.83 -6.39 6.98
CA TRP A 138 1.19 -5.54 5.84
C TRP A 138 0.47 -6.01 4.58
N TRP A 139 -0.21 -5.10 3.87
CA TRP A 139 -0.54 -5.42 2.48
C TRP A 139 0.71 -5.27 1.62
N SER A 140 0.80 -6.14 0.64
CA SER A 140 1.78 -6.09 -0.42
C SER A 140 1.07 -6.00 -1.77
N TYR A 141 1.55 -5.08 -2.60
CA TYR A 141 1.12 -4.97 -3.98
C TYR A 141 2.28 -5.45 -4.85
N PHE A 142 2.10 -6.62 -5.47
CA PHE A 142 3.08 -7.19 -6.38
C PHE A 142 2.51 -7.20 -7.79
N GLU A 143 3.21 -6.55 -8.71
CA GLU A 143 2.95 -6.71 -10.13
C GLU A 143 3.63 -7.99 -10.62
N GLY A 144 2.83 -8.88 -11.20
CA GLY A 144 3.27 -10.20 -11.66
C GLY A 144 3.10 -10.37 -13.15
N ILE A 145 3.88 -11.30 -13.72
CA ILE A 145 3.73 -11.74 -15.11
C ILE A 145 3.12 -13.14 -15.08
N TYR A 146 2.08 -13.36 -15.88
CA TYR A 146 1.38 -14.64 -15.94
C TYR A 146 1.24 -15.16 -17.37
N ALA A 147 1.18 -16.48 -17.52
CA ALA A 147 0.82 -17.14 -18.78
C ALA A 147 -0.64 -17.59 -18.71
N TYR A 148 -1.48 -17.07 -19.61
CA TYR A 148 -2.89 -17.45 -19.65
C TYR A 148 -3.06 -18.91 -20.03
N LYS A 149 -3.81 -19.68 -19.22
CA LYS A 149 -3.94 -21.14 -19.37
C LYS A 149 -4.57 -21.62 -20.67
N LYS A 150 -5.30 -20.75 -21.40
CA LYS A 150 -5.90 -21.08 -22.70
C LYS A 150 -5.17 -20.44 -23.89
N ALA A 151 -3.98 -19.86 -23.68
CA ALA A 151 -3.18 -19.34 -24.78
C ALA A 151 -2.65 -20.49 -25.65
N ASP A 152 -2.50 -20.26 -26.95
CA ASP A 152 -2.07 -21.29 -27.92
C ASP A 152 -0.70 -21.91 -27.58
N ASN A 153 0.18 -21.16 -26.90
CA ASN A 153 1.50 -21.62 -26.49
C ASN A 153 1.80 -21.34 -24.99
N VAL A 154 1.00 -21.92 -24.08
CA VAL A 154 1.21 -21.79 -22.63
C VAL A 154 2.61 -22.27 -22.21
N LYS A 155 3.13 -23.34 -22.81
CA LYS A 155 4.45 -23.89 -22.48
C LYS A 155 5.56 -22.89 -22.78
N GLY A 156 5.56 -22.30 -23.98
CA GLY A 156 6.50 -21.24 -24.35
C GLY A 156 6.38 -20.01 -23.45
N GLY A 157 5.15 -19.60 -23.12
CA GLY A 157 4.92 -18.50 -22.18
C GLY A 157 5.52 -18.75 -20.80
N LYS A 158 5.38 -19.96 -20.25
CA LYS A 158 5.99 -20.33 -18.96
C LYS A 158 7.52 -20.33 -19.00
N GLU A 159 8.12 -20.87 -20.06
CA GLU A 159 9.58 -20.85 -20.23
C GLU A 159 10.11 -19.42 -20.40
N PHE A 160 9.39 -18.57 -21.16
CA PHE A 160 9.74 -17.16 -21.28
C PHE A 160 9.69 -16.43 -19.94
N ILE A 161 8.61 -16.59 -19.16
CA ILE A 161 8.49 -15.95 -17.84
C ILE A 161 9.64 -16.38 -16.93
N LYS A 162 9.96 -17.68 -16.91
CA LYS A 162 11.09 -18.21 -16.14
C LYS A 162 12.42 -17.60 -16.58
N PHE A 163 12.70 -17.57 -17.89
CA PHE A 163 13.89 -16.95 -18.46
C PHE A 163 13.98 -15.47 -18.08
N PHE A 164 12.90 -14.72 -18.31
CA PHE A 164 12.81 -13.29 -18.05
C PHE A 164 13.10 -12.99 -16.58
N MET A 165 12.38 -13.62 -15.64
CA MET A 165 12.51 -13.38 -14.19
C MET A 165 13.88 -13.76 -13.62
N GLN A 166 14.67 -14.57 -14.33
CA GLN A 166 16.03 -14.96 -13.92
C GLN A 166 17.12 -14.10 -14.58
N SER A 167 16.78 -13.37 -15.64
CA SER A 167 17.71 -12.58 -16.45
C SER A 167 18.18 -11.32 -15.73
N ASP A 168 19.37 -10.85 -16.11
CA ASP A 168 19.88 -9.54 -15.66
C ASP A 168 19.00 -8.39 -16.16
N TYR A 169 18.31 -8.58 -17.27
CA TYR A 169 17.35 -7.60 -17.79
C TYR A 169 16.20 -7.36 -16.83
N TYR A 170 15.65 -8.40 -16.20
CA TYR A 170 14.59 -8.23 -15.20
C TYR A 170 15.07 -7.44 -13.98
N PHE A 171 16.24 -7.77 -13.43
CA PHE A 171 16.80 -7.02 -12.31
C PHE A 171 17.19 -5.58 -12.68
N LYS A 172 17.61 -5.36 -13.94
CA LYS A 172 17.79 -4.01 -14.47
C LYS A 172 16.44 -3.26 -14.53
N TYR A 173 15.41 -3.87 -15.09
CA TYR A 173 14.05 -3.33 -15.16
C TYR A 173 13.52 -2.93 -13.78
N LEU A 174 13.63 -3.80 -12.77
CA LEU A 174 13.17 -3.50 -11.40
C LEU A 174 13.89 -2.30 -10.76
N ARG A 175 15.13 -2.01 -11.17
CA ARG A 175 15.95 -0.91 -10.64
C ARG A 175 15.88 0.37 -11.46
N GLU A 176 15.37 0.33 -12.68
CA GLU A 176 15.40 1.48 -13.58
C GLU A 176 14.01 1.99 -13.93
N THR A 177 12.98 1.15 -13.78
CA THR A 177 11.60 1.54 -14.09
C THR A 177 10.92 2.03 -12.82
N ALA A 178 10.47 3.29 -12.82
CA ALA A 178 9.55 3.79 -11.81
C ALA A 178 8.33 2.85 -11.79
N PRO A 179 7.95 2.29 -10.62
CA PRO A 179 8.16 2.80 -9.27
C PRO A 179 9.28 2.15 -8.43
N PHE A 180 10.26 1.48 -9.04
CA PHE A 180 11.18 0.54 -8.36
C PHE A 180 10.40 -0.63 -7.80
N SER A 181 9.74 -1.36 -8.71
CA SER A 181 8.95 -2.53 -8.37
C SER A 181 9.80 -3.55 -7.62
N PHE A 182 9.21 -4.16 -6.60
CA PHE A 182 9.87 -5.23 -5.89
C PHE A 182 9.90 -6.52 -6.72
N PRO A 183 10.98 -7.30 -6.63
CA PRO A 183 10.94 -8.70 -7.00
C PRO A 183 9.77 -9.39 -6.30
N THR A 184 9.08 -10.28 -7.01
CA THR A 184 7.91 -11.01 -6.49
C THR A 184 8.28 -12.17 -5.55
N SER A 185 9.52 -12.18 -5.01
CA SER A 185 10.00 -13.22 -4.10
C SER A 185 11.08 -12.69 -3.15
N LYS A 186 11.14 -13.27 -1.94
CA LYS A 186 12.17 -12.98 -0.93
C LYS A 186 13.58 -13.20 -1.50
N LYS A 187 13.76 -14.28 -2.27
CA LYS A 187 15.03 -14.55 -2.96
C LYS A 187 15.41 -13.43 -3.93
N GLY A 188 14.45 -12.86 -4.65
CA GLY A 188 14.69 -11.71 -5.52
C GLY A 188 15.09 -10.45 -4.74
N ILE A 189 14.47 -10.20 -3.58
CA ILE A 189 14.87 -9.13 -2.65
C ILE A 189 16.29 -9.35 -2.15
N GLN A 190 16.69 -10.60 -1.92
CA GLN A 190 18.02 -10.98 -1.45
C GLN A 190 19.09 -11.01 -2.57
N ASP A 191 18.69 -10.95 -3.84
CA ASP A 191 19.60 -11.02 -4.97
C ASP A 191 20.48 -9.76 -5.04
N GLU A 192 21.81 -9.94 -5.13
CA GLU A 192 22.75 -8.82 -5.13
C GLU A 192 22.51 -7.86 -6.32
N ARG A 193 22.02 -8.36 -7.45
CA ARG A 193 21.69 -7.54 -8.62
C ARG A 193 20.62 -6.51 -8.26
N TYR A 194 19.68 -6.86 -7.38
CA TYR A 194 18.67 -5.95 -6.85
C TYR A 194 19.21 -5.10 -5.69
N ARG A 195 19.77 -5.74 -4.65
CA ARG A 195 20.15 -5.07 -3.39
C ARG A 195 21.18 -3.97 -3.55
N LYS A 196 22.08 -4.08 -4.54
CA LYS A 196 23.13 -3.09 -4.80
C LYS A 196 22.65 -1.90 -5.65
N ALA A 197 21.34 -1.71 -5.84
CA ALA A 197 20.80 -0.54 -6.53
C ALA A 197 21.12 0.74 -5.75
N GLU A 198 21.60 1.77 -6.43
CA GLU A 198 22.03 3.04 -5.81
C GLU A 198 20.91 3.72 -5.01
N ILE A 199 19.66 3.54 -5.42
CA ILE A 199 18.48 4.07 -4.71
C ILE A 199 18.41 3.61 -3.25
N TYR A 200 18.92 2.42 -2.92
CA TYR A 200 18.90 1.93 -1.54
C TYR A 200 20.02 2.50 -0.69
N ASN A 201 21.04 3.14 -1.28
CA ASN A 201 22.06 3.86 -0.51
C ASN A 201 21.46 5.06 0.22
N ALA A 202 20.40 5.65 -0.33
CA ALA A 202 19.67 6.77 0.27
C ALA A 202 18.89 6.35 1.53
N VAL A 203 18.37 5.12 1.56
CA VAL A 203 17.57 4.59 2.68
C VAL A 203 17.99 3.14 2.97
N PRO A 204 19.17 2.92 3.58
CA PRO A 204 19.78 1.58 3.68
C PRO A 204 18.94 0.59 4.48
N LYS A 205 18.12 1.06 5.44
CA LYS A 205 17.22 0.23 6.24
C LYS A 205 15.99 -0.25 5.48
N PHE A 206 15.74 0.25 4.28
CA PHE A 206 14.49 -0.01 3.56
C PHE A 206 14.31 -1.50 3.23
N LEU A 207 15.32 -2.10 2.60
CA LEU A 207 15.27 -3.52 2.26
C LEU A 207 15.23 -4.42 3.49
N ASP A 208 15.86 -4.00 4.59
CA ASP A 208 15.83 -4.73 5.86
C ASP A 208 14.42 -4.76 6.47
N VAL A 209 13.68 -3.64 6.40
CA VAL A 209 12.27 -3.60 6.82
C VAL A 209 11.41 -4.48 5.94
N VAL A 210 11.57 -4.42 4.62
CA VAL A 210 10.84 -5.30 3.67
C VAL A 210 11.11 -6.77 3.98
N GLU A 211 12.37 -7.14 4.16
CA GLU A 211 12.80 -8.52 4.41
C GLU A 211 12.31 -9.03 5.76
N SER A 212 12.36 -8.20 6.81
CA SER A 212 11.92 -8.55 8.17
C SER A 212 10.41 -8.76 8.27
N ASN A 213 9.63 -8.10 7.41
CA ASN A 213 8.17 -8.22 7.38
C ASN A 213 7.66 -9.16 6.26
N TRP A 214 8.55 -9.75 5.46
CA TRP A 214 8.18 -10.51 4.24
C TRP A 214 7.12 -11.58 4.50
N ASP A 215 7.27 -12.33 5.60
CA ASP A 215 6.38 -13.45 5.92
C ASP A 215 5.03 -13.00 6.52
N GLN A 216 4.91 -11.71 6.87
CA GLN A 216 3.67 -11.07 7.35
C GLN A 216 2.95 -10.28 6.24
N MET A 217 3.56 -10.17 5.06
CA MET A 217 2.96 -9.51 3.90
C MET A 217 1.91 -10.42 3.26
N ALA A 218 0.71 -9.88 3.10
CA ALA A 218 -0.38 -10.53 2.35
C ALA A 218 -0.69 -9.73 1.07
N PRO A 219 -1.08 -10.37 -0.04
CA PRO A 219 -1.69 -9.67 -1.16
C PRO A 219 -3.11 -9.21 -0.79
N VAL A 220 -3.51 -8.00 -1.21
CA VAL A 220 -4.86 -7.42 -0.93
C VAL A 220 -6.04 -8.29 -1.40
N LEU A 221 -5.78 -9.24 -2.30
CA LEU A 221 -6.79 -10.14 -2.86
C LEU A 221 -6.73 -11.56 -2.26
N ASN A 222 -5.71 -11.87 -1.46
CA ASN A 222 -5.47 -13.19 -0.89
C ASN A 222 -5.92 -13.23 0.58
N THR A 223 -7.18 -12.85 0.79
CA THR A 223 -7.76 -12.66 2.13
C THR A 223 -8.66 -13.80 2.57
N GLY A 224 -8.73 -14.89 1.81
CA GLY A 224 -9.37 -16.12 2.25
C GLY A 224 -8.47 -16.94 3.17
N ASP A 225 -9.04 -17.96 3.80
CA ASP A 225 -8.35 -18.85 4.73
C ASP A 225 -7.05 -19.40 4.12
N ASN A 226 -5.96 -19.31 4.88
CA ASN A 226 -4.60 -19.69 4.48
C ASN A 226 -4.06 -18.92 3.26
N GLY A 227 -4.48 -17.66 3.08
CA GLY A 227 -3.97 -16.80 2.01
C GLY A 227 -4.47 -17.17 0.62
N LYS A 228 -5.63 -17.85 0.55
CA LYS A 228 -6.26 -18.19 -0.73
C LYS A 228 -6.86 -16.95 -1.40
N PRO A 229 -6.95 -16.93 -2.75
CA PRO A 229 -7.63 -15.86 -3.47
C PRO A 229 -9.07 -15.70 -3.00
N ASN A 230 -9.50 -14.45 -2.88
CA ASN A 230 -10.84 -14.07 -2.47
C ASN A 230 -11.48 -13.22 -3.58
N ALA A 231 -12.40 -13.82 -4.33
CA ALA A 231 -13.10 -13.14 -5.43
C ALA A 231 -13.99 -11.99 -4.92
N LEU A 232 -14.57 -12.12 -3.72
CA LEU A 232 -15.34 -11.05 -3.10
C LEU A 232 -14.45 -9.84 -2.79
N ALA A 233 -13.26 -10.05 -2.24
CA ALA A 233 -12.30 -8.97 -2.00
C ALA A 233 -11.85 -8.32 -3.32
N ALA A 234 -11.67 -9.09 -4.39
CA ALA A 234 -11.38 -8.56 -5.72
C ALA A 234 -12.53 -7.70 -6.27
N ASN A 235 -13.78 -8.16 -6.17
CA ASN A 235 -14.95 -7.37 -6.57
C ASN A 235 -15.08 -6.07 -5.75
N ALA A 236 -14.89 -6.16 -4.44
CA ALA A 236 -14.92 -5.00 -3.55
C ALA A 236 -13.83 -3.97 -3.87
N TYR A 237 -12.64 -4.44 -4.22
CA TYR A 237 -11.53 -3.60 -4.67
C TYR A 237 -11.87 -2.93 -6.02
N SER A 238 -12.33 -3.69 -7.01
CA SER A 238 -12.71 -3.17 -8.33
C SER A 238 -13.84 -2.13 -8.26
N GLN A 239 -14.79 -2.30 -7.34
CA GLN A 239 -15.88 -1.34 -7.12
C GLN A 239 -15.52 -0.22 -6.15
N GLN A 240 -14.28 -0.16 -5.64
CA GLN A 240 -13.80 0.86 -4.71
C GLN A 240 -14.64 0.98 -3.43
N LEU A 241 -15.27 -0.10 -2.96
CA LEU A 241 -16.21 -0.03 -1.82
C LEU A 241 -15.56 0.50 -0.53
N TYR A 242 -14.31 0.14 -0.28
CA TYR A 242 -13.55 0.66 0.87
C TYR A 242 -13.17 2.13 0.72
N GLY A 243 -12.99 2.62 -0.52
CA GLY A 243 -12.77 4.04 -0.80
C GLY A 243 -14.04 4.85 -0.59
N GLN A 244 -15.18 4.35 -1.07
CA GLN A 244 -16.49 4.94 -0.83
C GLN A 244 -16.82 4.98 0.66
N ALA A 245 -16.62 3.88 1.40
CA ALA A 245 -16.81 3.86 2.85
C ALA A 245 -15.94 4.89 3.57
N ALA A 246 -14.69 5.07 3.15
CA ALA A 246 -13.79 6.07 3.72
C ALA A 246 -14.30 7.50 3.46
N SER A 247 -14.75 7.79 2.24
CA SER A 247 -15.34 9.09 1.89
C SER A 247 -16.56 9.39 2.75
N GLU A 248 -17.46 8.42 2.93
CA GLU A 248 -18.66 8.58 3.75
C GLU A 248 -18.33 8.78 5.24
N LEU A 249 -17.34 8.05 5.77
CA LEU A 249 -16.88 8.15 7.15
C LEU A 249 -16.24 9.52 7.44
N LEU A 250 -15.37 9.99 6.56
CA LEU A 250 -14.54 11.18 6.79
C LEU A 250 -15.23 12.48 6.35
N TYR A 251 -16.05 12.42 5.31
CA TYR A 251 -16.65 13.60 4.68
C TYR A 251 -18.18 13.53 4.51
N GLY A 252 -18.78 12.35 4.69
CA GLY A 252 -20.23 12.12 4.53
C GLY A 252 -21.03 12.10 5.84
N ASN A 253 -20.42 12.47 6.97
CA ASN A 253 -21.02 12.45 8.31
C ASN A 253 -21.50 11.08 8.81
N ARG A 254 -21.07 9.98 8.19
CA ARG A 254 -21.40 8.63 8.65
C ARG A 254 -20.57 8.29 9.89
N SER A 255 -21.21 7.77 10.94
CA SER A 255 -20.47 7.30 12.12
C SER A 255 -19.64 6.04 11.81
N PRO A 256 -18.63 5.71 12.64
CA PRO A 256 -17.87 4.46 12.54
C PRO A 256 -18.78 3.22 12.52
N GLU A 257 -19.76 3.14 13.42
CA GLU A 257 -20.69 2.03 13.53
C GLU A 257 -21.58 1.89 12.28
N GLU A 258 -22.15 3.00 11.79
CA GLU A 258 -22.94 3.02 10.56
C GLU A 258 -22.10 2.70 9.32
N THR A 259 -20.81 3.06 9.32
CA THR A 259 -19.88 2.74 8.23
C THR A 259 -19.60 1.24 8.17
N VAL A 260 -19.40 0.59 9.32
CA VAL A 260 -19.26 -0.87 9.39
C VAL A 260 -20.50 -1.56 8.85
N ASP A 261 -21.69 -1.15 9.31
CA ASP A 261 -22.96 -1.74 8.88
C ASP A 261 -23.22 -1.55 7.38
N TRP A 262 -22.97 -0.34 6.88
CA TRP A 262 -23.14 -0.02 5.47
C TRP A 262 -22.19 -0.84 4.61
N LEU A 263 -20.89 -0.85 4.93
CA LEU A 263 -19.88 -1.55 4.14
C LEU A 263 -20.13 -3.06 4.15
N ALA A 264 -20.52 -3.64 5.30
CA ALA A 264 -20.83 -5.07 5.38
C ALA A 264 -22.04 -5.43 4.52
N LYS A 265 -23.06 -4.57 4.47
CA LYS A 265 -24.20 -4.73 3.57
C LYS A 265 -23.78 -4.65 2.11
N GLN A 266 -22.95 -3.69 1.71
CA GLN A 266 -22.48 -3.58 0.33
C GLN A 266 -21.68 -4.81 -0.08
N LEU A 267 -20.75 -5.26 0.76
CA LEU A 267 -19.93 -6.45 0.50
C LEU A 267 -20.78 -7.71 0.34
N ARG A 268 -21.84 -7.90 1.16
CA ARG A 268 -22.74 -9.05 1.02
C ARG A 268 -23.61 -9.04 -0.23
N ASN A 269 -23.72 -7.91 -0.92
CA ASN A 269 -24.49 -7.76 -2.15
C ASN A 269 -23.66 -7.95 -3.43
N LEU A 270 -22.37 -8.27 -3.30
CA LEU A 270 -21.45 -8.52 -4.42
C LEU A 270 -21.53 -9.93 -4.97
#